data_AF-X6P578-F1
#
_entry.id   AF-X6P578-F1
#
_cell.length_a   1.000
_cell.length_b   1.000
_cell.length_c   1.000
_cell.angle_alpha   90.00
_cell.angle_beta   90.00
_cell.angle_gamma   90.00
#
_symmetry.space_group_name_H-M   'P 1'
#
loop_
_entity.id
_entity.type
_entity.pdbx_description
1 polymer ?
#
loop_
_entity_poly.entity_id
_entity_poly.type
_entity_poly.pdbx_seq_one_letter_code
_entity_poly.pdbx_strand_id
1 'polypeptide(L)'
;ALNPNGTPNFEFAKRVLGLRNAINEYLNENNDSSYRNTEEWRRMMIAMWDQILFLEDVLPVNFRLQAYHKMMQEYISEKLRTLREESRSKVTELREKALNNKSEKDSRMILFQKEWNHEFKAIKNRIQRDISKKMQKEKVPDNLIKQYEVDFENRSEYYKLECVTAFEQICDEKEIRDTKNEMETLIDTVADGLIKNNCKNEKKN
;
A
#
# COMPACT_ATOMS: atom_id res chain seq x y z
N ALA A 1 10.45 -18.61 31.48
CA ALA A 1 10.17 -18.05 32.81
C ALA A 1 10.88 -18.89 33.86
N LEU A 2 11.98 -18.39 34.40
CA LEU A 2 12.63 -18.99 35.57
C LEU A 2 12.29 -18.12 36.79
N ASN A 3 12.18 -18.72 37.96
CA ASN A 3 12.24 -17.99 39.23
C ASN A 3 13.62 -17.33 39.38
N PRO A 4 13.80 -16.34 40.28
CA PRO A 4 15.08 -15.68 40.52
C PRO A 4 16.24 -16.64 40.89
N ASN A 5 15.91 -17.84 41.37
CA ASN A 5 16.87 -18.92 41.69
C ASN A 5 17.16 -19.86 40.50
N GLY A 6 16.74 -19.51 39.28
CA GLY A 6 17.02 -20.29 38.07
C GLY A 6 16.14 -21.53 37.86
N THR A 7 15.16 -21.79 38.73
CA THR A 7 14.23 -22.92 38.57
C THR A 7 13.06 -22.59 37.64
N PRO A 8 12.50 -23.54 36.88
CA PRO A 8 11.32 -23.29 36.05
C PRO A 8 10.15 -22.78 36.90
N ASN A 9 9.56 -21.65 36.50
CA ASN A 9 8.39 -21.11 37.19
C ASN A 9 7.12 -21.84 36.71
N PHE A 10 6.81 -22.95 37.38
CA PHE A 10 5.68 -23.82 37.04
C PHE A 10 4.32 -23.15 37.26
N GLU A 11 4.20 -22.23 38.22
CA GLU A 11 2.97 -21.44 38.42
C GLU A 11 2.71 -20.48 37.25
N PHE A 12 3.75 -19.82 36.76
CA PHE A 12 3.66 -19.03 35.54
C PHE A 12 3.26 -19.89 34.34
N ALA A 13 3.90 -21.04 34.15
CA ALA A 13 3.56 -21.95 33.05
C ALA A 13 2.10 -22.44 33.13
N LYS A 14 1.62 -22.78 34.33
CA LYS A 14 0.23 -23.20 34.56
C LYS A 14 -0.77 -22.10 34.27
N ARG A 15 -0.45 -20.85 34.63
CA ARG A 15 -1.31 -19.68 34.32
C ARG A 15 -1.31 -19.33 32.83
N VAL A 16 -0.16 -19.41 32.16
CA VAL A 16 -0.09 -19.23 30.69
C VAL A 16 -0.88 -20.31 29.96
N LEU A 17 -0.83 -21.56 30.43
CA LEU A 17 -1.66 -22.66 29.91
C LEU A 17 -3.15 -22.42 30.15
N GLY A 18 -3.54 -21.97 31.34
CA GLY A 18 -4.92 -21.59 31.64
C GLY A 18 -5.41 -20.46 30.74
N LEU A 19 -4.57 -19.45 30.50
CA LEU A 19 -4.88 -18.33 29.61
C LEU A 19 -5.03 -18.79 28.14
N ARG A 20 -4.14 -19.67 27.68
CA ARG A 20 -4.21 -20.26 26.34
C ARG A 20 -5.51 -21.03 26.13
N ASN A 21 -5.97 -21.76 27.14
CA ASN A 21 -7.22 -22.51 27.08
C ASN A 21 -8.43 -21.58 27.02
N ALA A 22 -8.45 -20.53 27.85
CA ALA A 22 -9.52 -19.52 27.82
C ALA A 22 -9.58 -18.76 26.48
N ILE A 23 -8.43 -18.47 25.87
CA ILE A 23 -8.37 -17.86 24.53
C ILE A 23 -8.92 -18.82 23.47
N ASN A 24 -8.56 -20.10 23.53
CA ASN A 24 -9.07 -21.09 22.59
C ASN A 24 -10.59 -21.32 22.76
N GLU A 25 -11.11 -21.30 23.98
CA GLU A 25 -12.54 -21.36 24.25
C GLU A 25 -13.27 -20.14 23.68
N TYR A 26 -12.75 -18.93 23.93
CA TYR A 26 -13.32 -17.70 23.37
C TYR A 26 -13.29 -17.66 21.84
N LEU A 27 -12.22 -18.15 21.21
CA LEU A 27 -12.09 -18.26 19.74
C LEU A 27 -13.02 -19.32 19.15
N ASN A 28 -13.28 -20.41 19.87
CA ASN A 28 -14.23 -21.44 19.45
C ASN A 28 -15.69 -20.99 19.58
N GLU A 29 -16.00 -20.14 20.57
CA GLU A 29 -17.33 -19.58 20.79
C GLU A 29 -17.64 -18.42 19.84
N ASN A 30 -16.65 -17.61 19.45
CA ASN A 30 -16.82 -16.43 18.60
C ASN A 30 -16.29 -16.65 17.18
N ASN A 31 -16.89 -17.60 16.48
CA ASN A 31 -16.54 -18.01 15.11
C ASN A 31 -16.92 -16.97 14.02
N ASP A 32 -17.01 -15.68 14.38
CA ASP A 32 -17.57 -14.63 13.52
C ASP A 32 -16.53 -13.55 13.19
N SER A 33 -16.27 -13.38 11.90
CA SER A 33 -15.21 -12.57 11.29
C SER A 33 -15.50 -11.05 11.29
N SER A 34 -16.23 -10.54 12.30
CA SER A 34 -16.64 -9.14 12.33
C SER A 34 -15.56 -8.24 12.96
N TYR A 35 -15.34 -7.06 12.36
CA TYR A 35 -14.35 -6.06 12.78
C TYR A 35 -14.51 -5.58 14.24
N ARG A 36 -15.69 -5.75 14.85
CA ARG A 36 -15.94 -5.47 16.29
C ARG A 36 -15.21 -6.45 17.20
N ASN A 37 -15.14 -7.73 16.81
CA ASN A 37 -14.39 -8.74 17.54
C ASN A 37 -12.89 -8.41 17.54
N THR A 38 -12.34 -7.81 16.49
CA THR A 38 -10.90 -7.50 16.41
C THR A 38 -10.46 -6.41 17.40
N GLU A 39 -11.27 -5.37 17.60
CA GLU A 39 -10.97 -4.28 18.55
C GLU A 39 -11.21 -4.73 20.01
N GLU A 40 -12.24 -5.55 20.27
CA GLU A 40 -12.44 -6.19 21.58
C GLU A 40 -11.34 -7.21 21.88
N TRP A 41 -10.91 -7.99 20.88
CA TRP A 41 -9.77 -8.89 20.99
C TRP A 41 -8.47 -8.13 21.24
N ARG A 42 -8.27 -7.00 20.57
CA ARG A 42 -7.13 -6.11 20.82
C ARG A 42 -7.15 -5.55 22.25
N ARG A 43 -8.30 -5.11 22.75
CA ARG A 43 -8.46 -4.61 24.13
C ARG A 43 -8.29 -5.72 25.16
N MET A 44 -8.79 -6.92 24.87
CA MET A 44 -8.60 -8.10 25.70
C MET A 44 -7.13 -8.50 25.75
N MET A 45 -6.43 -8.50 24.62
CA MET A 45 -4.99 -8.75 24.56
C MET A 45 -4.19 -7.67 25.30
N ILE A 46 -4.61 -6.40 25.26
CA ILE A 46 -3.99 -5.32 26.04
C ILE A 46 -4.28 -5.47 27.55
N ALA A 47 -5.48 -5.89 27.95
CA ALA A 47 -5.80 -6.14 29.36
C ALA A 47 -5.07 -7.39 29.89
N MET A 48 -4.94 -8.44 29.07
CA MET A 48 -4.12 -9.62 29.35
C MET A 48 -2.63 -9.24 29.43
N TRP A 49 -2.19 -8.32 28.58
CA TRP A 49 -0.86 -7.75 28.58
C TRP A 49 -0.56 -6.94 29.85
N ASP A 50 -1.50 -6.15 30.34
CA ASP A 50 -1.36 -5.42 31.61
C ASP A 50 -1.29 -6.39 32.81
N GLN A 51 -2.03 -7.50 32.79
CA GLN A 51 -1.93 -8.55 33.81
C GLN A 51 -0.61 -9.32 33.78
N ILE A 52 -0.03 -9.53 32.59
CA ILE A 52 1.28 -10.18 32.42
C ILE A 52 2.43 -9.21 32.77
N LEU A 53 2.27 -7.92 32.48
CA LEU A 53 3.22 -6.87 32.88
C LEU A 53 3.24 -6.65 34.39
N PHE A 54 2.12 -6.86 35.10
CA PHE A 54 2.08 -6.84 36.57
C PHE A 54 2.97 -7.93 37.22
N LEU A 55 3.40 -8.94 36.44
CA LEU A 55 4.37 -9.98 36.84
C LEU A 55 5.78 -9.63 36.33
N GLU A 56 6.20 -8.39 36.59
CA GLU A 56 7.31 -7.59 36.02
C GLU A 56 8.69 -8.27 35.85
N ASP A 57 8.91 -9.50 36.32
CA ASP A 57 10.22 -10.17 36.32
C ASP A 57 10.42 -11.28 35.26
N VAL A 58 9.43 -11.56 34.39
CA VAL A 58 9.41 -12.87 33.71
C VAL A 58 9.40 -12.85 32.17
N LEU A 59 9.07 -11.74 31.50
CA LEU A 59 9.07 -11.70 30.04
C LEU A 59 10.44 -11.26 29.46
N PRO A 60 11.08 -12.07 28.59
CA PRO A 60 12.27 -11.64 27.89
C PRO A 60 12.00 -10.40 27.03
N VAL A 61 12.90 -9.41 27.06
CA VAL A 61 12.87 -8.18 26.25
C VAL A 61 12.53 -8.45 24.77
N ASN A 62 12.95 -9.60 24.25
CA ASN A 62 12.69 -10.05 22.88
C ASN A 62 11.19 -10.21 22.55
N PHE A 63 10.35 -10.65 23.49
CA PHE A 63 8.92 -10.85 23.23
C PHE A 63 8.16 -9.51 23.14
N ARG A 64 8.53 -8.54 23.99
CA ARG A 64 7.96 -7.19 23.95
C ARG A 64 8.28 -6.48 22.64
N LEU A 65 9.54 -6.61 22.20
CA LEU A 65 10.00 -6.06 20.93
C LEU A 65 9.24 -6.68 19.74
N GLN A 66 9.05 -8.01 19.74
CA GLN A 66 8.29 -8.72 18.70
C GLN A 66 6.82 -8.28 18.62
N ALA A 67 6.16 -8.06 19.76
CA ALA A 67 4.78 -7.55 19.79
C ALA A 67 4.68 -6.13 19.17
N TYR A 68 5.62 -5.24 19.52
CA TYR A 68 5.70 -3.92 18.89
C TYR A 68 5.94 -4.03 17.37
N HIS A 69 6.83 -4.92 16.94
CA HIS A 69 7.05 -5.21 15.52
C HIS A 69 5.79 -5.62 14.79
N LYS A 70 5.07 -6.62 15.30
CA LYS A 70 3.87 -7.13 14.65
C LYS A 70 2.77 -6.05 14.56
N MET A 71 2.51 -5.36 15.67
CA MET A 71 1.50 -4.29 15.71
C MET A 71 1.82 -3.14 14.76
N MET A 72 3.07 -2.67 14.76
CA MET A 72 3.45 -1.53 13.93
C MET A 72 3.53 -1.90 12.45
N GLN A 73 3.97 -3.11 12.10
CA GLN A 73 3.95 -3.58 10.71
C GLN A 73 2.53 -3.67 10.15
N GLU A 74 1.57 -4.16 10.93
CA GLU A 74 0.16 -4.20 10.52
C GLU A 74 -0.41 -2.79 10.36
N TYR A 75 -0.11 -1.90 11.29
CA TYR A 75 -0.56 -0.51 11.22
C TYR A 75 0.04 0.23 10.02
N ILE A 76 1.33 0.07 9.74
CA ILE A 76 1.98 0.66 8.56
C ILE A 76 1.38 0.08 7.29
N SER A 77 1.11 -1.22 7.26
CA SER A 77 0.47 -1.86 6.10
C SER A 77 -0.95 -1.35 5.87
N GLU A 78 -1.73 -1.14 6.93
CA GLU A 78 -3.04 -0.49 6.85
C GLU A 78 -2.91 0.95 6.32
N LYS A 79 -1.94 1.71 6.82
CA LYS A 79 -1.70 3.09 6.37
C LYS A 79 -1.22 3.17 4.93
N LEU A 80 -0.43 2.20 4.45
CA LEU A 80 -0.08 2.08 3.04
C LEU A 80 -1.28 1.71 2.18
N ARG A 81 -2.21 0.89 2.68
CA ARG A 81 -3.49 0.64 2.00
C ARG A 81 -4.30 1.93 1.88
N THR A 82 -4.45 2.68 2.97
CA THR A 82 -5.13 4.00 2.95
C THR A 82 -4.45 4.95 1.97
N LEU A 83 -3.11 5.01 1.95
CA LEU A 83 -2.37 5.82 0.98
C LEU A 83 -2.78 5.47 -0.44
N ARG A 84 -2.83 4.17 -0.79
CA ARG A 84 -3.21 3.69 -2.12
C ARG A 84 -4.66 4.02 -2.46
N GLU A 85 -5.58 3.84 -1.52
CA GLU A 85 -7.01 4.11 -1.70
C GLU A 85 -7.26 5.60 -1.97
N GLU A 86 -6.69 6.48 -1.15
CA GLU A 86 -6.81 7.92 -1.30
C GLU A 86 -6.13 8.42 -2.58
N SER A 87 -4.99 7.82 -2.92
CA SER A 87 -4.25 8.13 -4.15
C SER A 87 -4.98 7.70 -5.40
N ARG A 88 -5.75 6.60 -5.35
CA ARG A 88 -6.37 5.98 -6.54
C ARG A 88 -7.21 6.97 -7.33
N SER A 89 -8.13 7.67 -6.66
CA SER A 89 -8.99 8.63 -7.35
C SER A 89 -8.18 9.78 -7.95
N LYS A 90 -7.14 10.23 -7.25
CA LYS A 90 -6.31 11.35 -7.70
C LYS A 90 -5.43 10.96 -8.88
N VAL A 91 -4.81 9.79 -8.84
CA VAL A 91 -4.03 9.22 -9.95
C VAL A 91 -4.92 9.08 -11.19
N THR A 92 -6.14 8.57 -11.06
CA THR A 92 -7.07 8.46 -12.20
C THR A 92 -7.38 9.83 -12.82
N GLU A 93 -7.74 10.82 -12.01
CA GLU A 93 -8.02 12.19 -12.47
C GLU A 93 -6.82 12.79 -13.22
N LEU A 94 -5.62 12.68 -12.63
CA LEU A 94 -4.38 13.20 -13.22
C LEU A 94 -4.03 12.49 -14.53
N ARG A 95 -4.25 11.17 -14.61
CA ARG A 95 -4.04 10.40 -15.85
C ARG A 95 -4.96 10.87 -16.96
N GLU A 96 -6.25 11.01 -16.69
CA GLU A 96 -7.23 11.48 -17.68
C GLU A 96 -6.89 12.88 -18.16
N LYS A 97 -6.56 13.79 -17.24
CA LYS A 97 -6.14 15.15 -17.56
C LYS A 97 -4.90 15.17 -18.46
N ALA A 98 -3.88 14.36 -18.14
CA ALA A 98 -2.66 14.27 -18.93
C ALA A 98 -2.89 13.61 -20.30
N LEU A 99 -3.78 12.62 -20.42
CA LEU A 99 -4.11 11.98 -21.70
C LEU A 99 -4.93 12.84 -22.65
N ASN A 100 -5.78 13.72 -22.09
CA ASN A 100 -6.58 14.68 -22.86
C ASN A 100 -5.75 15.88 -23.35
N ASN A 101 -4.55 16.06 -22.80
CA ASN A 101 -3.60 17.03 -23.32
C ASN A 101 -3.03 16.51 -24.65
N LYS A 102 -3.21 17.27 -25.74
CA LYS A 102 -2.76 16.92 -27.11
C LYS A 102 -1.25 17.09 -27.34
N SER A 103 -0.46 17.23 -26.28
CA SER A 103 1.00 17.36 -26.36
C SER A 103 1.69 16.01 -26.49
N GLU A 104 2.97 16.04 -26.87
CA GLU A 104 3.86 14.89 -26.98
C GLU A 104 3.96 14.10 -25.66
N LYS A 105 4.28 12.79 -25.71
CA LYS A 105 4.42 11.92 -24.52
C LYS A 105 5.25 12.56 -23.43
N ASP A 106 6.43 13.09 -23.74
CA ASP A 106 7.32 13.67 -22.72
C ASP A 106 6.66 14.82 -21.96
N SER A 107 5.91 15.67 -22.66
CA SER A 107 5.14 16.76 -22.04
C SER A 107 4.03 16.24 -21.13
N ARG A 108 3.30 15.20 -21.56
CA ARG A 108 2.25 14.54 -20.75
C ARG A 108 2.84 13.86 -19.52
N MET A 109 4.00 13.20 -19.66
CA MET A 109 4.75 12.56 -18.58
C MET A 109 5.21 13.58 -17.54
N ILE A 110 5.81 14.69 -17.97
CA ILE A 110 6.26 15.78 -17.08
C ILE A 110 5.07 16.36 -16.31
N LEU A 111 3.95 16.61 -17.01
CA LEU A 111 2.73 17.13 -16.38
C LEU A 111 2.22 16.17 -15.30
N PHE A 112 2.06 14.89 -15.65
CA PHE A 112 1.59 13.88 -14.71
C PHE A 112 2.51 13.76 -13.51
N GLN A 113 3.83 13.61 -13.72
CA GLN A 113 4.80 13.46 -12.63
C GLN A 113 4.80 14.67 -11.70
N LYS A 114 4.77 15.89 -12.24
CA LYS A 114 4.77 17.12 -11.43
C LYS A 114 3.55 17.19 -10.52
N GLU A 115 2.36 16.99 -11.09
CA GLU A 115 1.10 17.04 -10.32
C GLU A 115 1.01 15.87 -9.34
N TRP A 116 1.38 14.67 -9.78
CA TRP A 116 1.39 13.48 -8.93
C TRP A 116 2.36 13.62 -7.75
N ASN A 117 3.56 14.14 -7.98
CA ASN A 117 4.54 14.38 -6.92
C ASN A 117 4.01 15.32 -5.84
N HIS A 118 3.25 16.35 -6.24
CA HIS A 118 2.66 17.31 -5.31
C HIS A 118 1.57 16.65 -4.44
N GLU A 119 0.61 15.99 -5.09
CA GLU A 119 -0.51 15.32 -4.43
C GLU A 119 -0.05 14.17 -3.52
N PHE A 120 0.83 13.32 -4.06
CA PHE A 120 1.42 12.22 -3.30
C PHE A 120 2.13 12.71 -2.04
N LYS A 121 2.91 13.80 -2.13
CA LYS A 121 3.59 14.39 -0.98
C LYS A 121 2.60 14.86 0.08
N ALA A 122 1.49 15.47 -0.31
CA ALA A 122 0.46 15.92 0.63
C ALA A 122 -0.19 14.74 1.37
N ILE A 123 -0.57 13.68 0.64
CA ILE A 123 -1.15 12.45 1.20
C ILE A 123 -0.15 11.76 2.13
N LYS A 124 1.09 11.53 1.65
CA LYS A 124 2.16 10.89 2.41
C LYS A 124 2.43 11.62 3.72
N ASN A 125 2.57 12.95 3.69
CA ASN A 125 2.84 13.75 4.89
C ASN A 125 1.69 13.70 5.91
N ARG A 126 0.43 13.57 5.47
CA ARG A 126 -0.70 13.36 6.37
C ARG A 126 -0.61 12.00 7.05
N ILE A 127 -0.40 10.95 6.26
CA ILE A 127 -0.33 9.57 6.78
C ILE A 127 0.87 9.37 7.68
N GLN A 128 2.03 9.94 7.34
CA GLN A 128 3.23 9.91 8.18
C GLN A 128 2.98 10.55 9.54
N ARG A 129 2.25 11.68 9.60
CA ARG A 129 1.85 12.29 10.88
C ARG A 129 0.95 11.37 11.72
N ASP A 130 0.04 10.63 11.09
CA ASP A 130 -0.78 9.65 11.81
C ASP A 130 0.07 8.51 12.38
N ILE A 131 1.05 8.04 11.62
CA ILE A 131 2.02 7.02 12.04
C ILE A 131 2.82 7.50 13.24
N SER A 132 3.41 8.69 13.17
CA SER A 132 4.18 9.26 14.30
C SER A 132 3.31 9.44 15.55
N LYS A 133 2.07 9.93 15.40
CA LYS A 133 1.11 10.04 16.52
C LYS A 133 0.80 8.69 17.16
N LYS A 134 0.62 7.64 16.35
CA LYS A 134 0.38 6.28 16.85
C LYS A 134 1.60 5.75 17.60
N MET A 135 2.80 5.91 17.05
CA MET A 135 4.05 5.48 17.69
C MET A 135 4.27 6.17 19.04
N GLN A 136 4.02 7.47 19.12
CA GLN A 136 4.09 8.23 20.38
C GLN A 136 3.09 7.73 21.41
N LYS A 137 1.82 7.50 21.01
CA LYS A 137 0.77 6.99 21.90
C LYS A 137 1.11 5.61 22.46
N GLU A 138 1.65 4.73 21.63
CA GLU A 138 2.00 3.34 21.99
C GLU A 138 3.38 3.22 22.66
N LYS A 139 4.10 4.35 22.84
CA LYS A 139 5.46 4.40 23.42
C LYS A 139 6.44 3.44 22.72
N VAL A 140 6.41 3.42 21.40
CA VAL A 140 7.31 2.59 20.59
C VAL A 140 8.77 3.04 20.81
N PRO A 141 9.73 2.11 20.98
CA PRO A 141 11.15 2.45 21.11
C PRO A 141 11.72 3.21 19.89
N ASP A 142 12.59 4.21 20.13
CA ASP A 142 13.14 5.09 19.09
C ASP A 142 13.88 4.36 17.96
N ASN A 143 14.59 3.29 18.28
CA ASN A 143 15.27 2.46 17.29
C ASN A 143 14.27 1.80 16.33
N LEU A 144 13.09 1.42 16.82
CA LEU A 144 12.02 0.86 16.01
C LEU A 144 11.26 1.94 15.23
N ILE A 145 11.07 3.12 15.82
CA ILE A 145 10.47 4.27 15.13
C ILE A 145 11.22 4.55 13.82
N LYS A 146 12.55 4.67 13.88
CA LYS A 146 13.38 4.91 12.68
C LYS A 146 13.20 3.82 11.62
N GLN A 147 13.14 2.55 12.02
CA GLN A 147 12.95 1.44 11.08
C GLN A 147 11.60 1.53 10.37
N TYR A 148 10.55 1.88 11.10
CA TYR A 148 9.21 2.00 10.55
C TYR A 148 9.01 3.22 9.66
N GLU A 149 9.65 4.35 10.00
CA GLU A 149 9.66 5.53 9.13
C GLU A 149 10.33 5.22 7.79
N VAL A 150 11.46 4.49 7.82
CA VAL A 150 12.15 4.03 6.62
C VAL A 150 11.31 3.02 5.83
N ASP A 151 10.66 2.05 6.48
CA ASP A 151 9.77 1.08 5.81
C ASP A 151 8.61 1.79 5.09
N PHE A 152 7.94 2.71 5.78
CA PHE A 152 6.85 3.49 5.22
C PHE A 152 7.32 4.36 4.04
N GLU A 153 8.44 5.07 4.19
CA GLU A 153 9.01 5.92 3.14
C GLU A 153 9.30 5.09 1.88
N ASN A 154 10.06 4.00 2.02
CA ASN A 154 10.45 3.14 0.90
C ASN A 154 9.24 2.56 0.17
N ARG A 155 8.27 2.00 0.91
CA ARG A 155 7.08 1.37 0.32
C ARG A 155 6.13 2.38 -0.32
N SER A 156 6.06 3.59 0.23
CA SER A 156 5.26 4.67 -0.34
C SER A 156 5.88 5.21 -1.64
N GLU A 157 7.20 5.45 -1.68
CA GLU A 157 7.90 5.90 -2.89
C GLU A 157 7.89 4.82 -3.98
N TYR A 158 7.96 3.54 -3.60
CA TYR A 158 7.77 2.45 -4.56
C TYR A 158 6.39 2.51 -5.22
N TYR A 159 5.32 2.70 -4.44
CA TYR A 159 3.97 2.84 -5.00
C TYR A 159 3.83 4.08 -5.92
N LYS A 160 4.47 5.19 -5.56
CA LYS A 160 4.51 6.39 -6.40
C LYS A 160 5.17 6.09 -7.75
N LEU A 161 6.27 5.34 -7.77
CA LEU A 161 6.96 4.90 -8.99
C LEU A 161 6.09 3.95 -9.83
N GLU A 162 5.38 3.01 -9.19
CA GLU A 162 4.41 2.13 -9.88
C GLU A 162 3.36 2.95 -10.64
N CYS A 163 2.86 4.04 -10.03
CA CYS A 163 1.87 4.90 -10.67
C CYS A 163 2.40 5.61 -11.92
N VAL A 164 3.67 6.07 -11.88
CA VAL A 164 4.37 6.70 -13.01
C VAL A 164 4.63 5.71 -14.12
N THR A 165 5.16 4.53 -13.79
CA THR A 165 5.45 3.46 -14.76
C THR A 165 4.19 3.01 -15.48
N ALA A 166 3.10 2.81 -14.73
CA ALA A 166 1.81 2.45 -15.32
C ALA A 166 1.24 3.56 -16.21
N PHE A 167 1.52 4.83 -15.93
CA PHE A 167 1.11 5.92 -16.82
C PHE A 167 1.94 5.95 -18.11
N GLU A 168 3.25 5.72 -18.00
CA GLU A 168 4.15 5.63 -19.16
C GLU A 168 3.68 4.56 -20.16
N GLN A 169 3.34 3.36 -19.66
CA GLN A 169 2.81 2.26 -20.48
C GLN A 169 1.53 2.66 -21.24
N ILE A 170 0.62 3.40 -20.59
CA ILE A 170 -0.61 3.88 -21.24
C ILE A 170 -0.30 4.87 -22.35
N CYS A 171 0.69 5.74 -22.16
CA CYS A 171 1.14 6.66 -23.21
C CYS A 171 1.69 5.88 -24.42
N ASP A 172 2.52 4.86 -24.19
CA ASP A 172 3.09 4.04 -25.26
C ASP A 172 2.01 3.29 -26.06
N GLU A 173 1.05 2.66 -25.36
CA GLU A 173 -0.07 1.97 -26.01
C GLU A 173 -0.94 2.91 -26.86
N LYS A 174 -1.11 4.16 -26.42
CA LYS A 174 -1.84 5.18 -27.16
C LYS A 174 -1.08 5.58 -28.43
N GLU A 175 0.23 5.80 -28.34
CA GLU A 175 1.06 6.19 -29.48
C GLU A 175 1.17 5.09 -30.53
N ILE A 176 1.31 3.83 -30.11
CA ILE A 176 1.28 2.67 -31.02
C ILE A 176 -0.04 2.62 -31.78
N ARG A 177 -1.16 2.85 -31.08
CA ARG A 177 -2.50 2.84 -31.68
C ARG A 177 -2.70 4.00 -32.65
N ASP A 178 -2.31 5.21 -32.26
CA ASP A 178 -2.44 6.40 -33.09
C ASP A 178 -1.59 6.23 -34.38
N THR A 179 -0.35 5.75 -34.24
CA THR A 179 0.53 5.40 -35.38
C THR A 179 -0.12 4.37 -36.31
N LYS A 180 -0.72 3.31 -35.76
CA LYS A 180 -1.39 2.28 -36.54
C LYS A 180 -2.56 2.85 -37.35
N ASN A 181 -3.41 3.68 -36.73
CA ASN A 181 -4.56 4.30 -37.38
C ASN A 181 -4.13 5.26 -38.50
N GLU A 182 -3.05 6.01 -38.29
CA GLU A 182 -2.45 6.88 -39.31
C GLU A 182 -1.93 6.07 -40.50
N MET A 183 -1.25 4.95 -40.25
CA MET A 183 -0.80 4.04 -41.30
C MET A 183 -1.96 3.45 -42.10
N GLU A 184 -3.03 3.00 -41.44
CA GLU A 184 -4.24 2.50 -42.12
C GLU A 184 -4.86 3.57 -43.03
N THR A 185 -4.97 4.81 -42.53
CA THR A 185 -5.50 5.95 -43.31
C THR A 185 -4.63 6.26 -44.53
N LEU A 186 -3.30 6.19 -44.38
CA LEU A 186 -2.36 6.38 -45.50
C LEU A 186 -2.52 5.28 -46.55
N ILE A 187 -2.64 4.02 -46.13
CA ILE A 187 -2.86 2.88 -47.02
C ILE A 187 -4.14 3.07 -47.83
N ASP A 188 -5.26 3.40 -47.17
CA ASP A 188 -6.55 3.66 -47.83
C ASP A 188 -6.44 4.81 -48.85
N THR A 189 -5.76 5.89 -48.47
CA THR A 189 -5.53 7.05 -49.35
C THR A 189 -4.73 6.68 -50.59
N VAL A 190 -3.66 5.88 -50.44
CA VAL A 190 -2.86 5.39 -51.57
C VAL A 190 -3.68 4.45 -52.46
N ALA A 191 -4.44 3.52 -51.87
CA ALA A 191 -5.30 2.59 -52.60
C ALA A 191 -6.34 3.34 -53.45
N ASP A 192 -7.04 4.32 -52.86
CA ASP A 192 -7.99 5.18 -53.57
C ASP A 192 -7.34 5.96 -54.72
N GLY A 193 -6.13 6.48 -54.51
CA GLY A 193 -5.36 7.17 -55.53
C GLY A 193 -5.02 6.28 -56.71
N LEU A 194 -4.60 5.04 -56.45
CA LEU A 194 -4.29 4.03 -57.48
C LEU A 194 -5.54 3.63 -58.27
N ILE A 195 -6.67 3.38 -57.59
CA ILE A 195 -7.95 3.05 -58.24
C ILE A 195 -8.40 4.19 -59.16
N LYS A 196 -8.39 5.44 -58.67
CA LYS A 196 -8.78 6.62 -59.47
C LYS A 196 -7.88 6.82 -60.69
N ASN A 197 -6.58 6.51 -60.60
CA ASN A 197 -5.68 6.60 -61.75
C ASN A 197 -5.91 5.49 -62.77
N ASN A 198 -6.16 4.25 -62.34
CA ASN A 198 -6.50 3.16 -63.26
C ASN A 198 -7.79 3.43 -64.04
N CYS A 199 -8.85 3.90 -63.38
CA CYS A 199 -10.11 4.23 -64.05
C CYS A 199 -10.03 5.42 -65.03
N LYS A 200 -9.02 6.31 -64.88
CA LYS A 200 -8.76 7.38 -65.85
C LYS A 200 -8.05 6.89 -67.10
N ASN A 201 -7.23 5.84 -66.99
CA ASN A 201 -6.49 5.26 -68.10
C ASN A 201 -7.37 4.36 -68.97
N GLU A 202 -8.39 3.72 -68.41
CA GLU A 202 -9.36 2.91 -69.17
C GLU A 202 -10.32 3.75 -70.05
N LYS A 203 -10.57 5.02 -69.73
CA LYS A 203 -11.41 5.92 -70.57
C LYS A 203 -10.67 6.51 -71.78
N LYS A 204 -9.37 6.25 -71.94
CA LYS A 204 -8.52 6.79 -73.02
C LYS A 204 -8.09 5.75 -74.06
N ASN A 205 -8.49 4.49 -73.90
CA ASN A 205 -8.42 3.44 -74.94
C ASN A 205 -9.82 3.19 -75.51
#